data_AF-A0AAV5S8I4-F1
#
_entry.id   AF-A0AAV5S8I4-F1
#
_cell.length_a   1.000
_cell.length_b   1.000
_cell.length_c   1.000
_cell.angle_alpha   90.00
_cell.angle_beta   90.00
_cell.angle_gamma   90.00
#
_symmetry.space_group_name_H-M   'P 1'
#
loop_
_entity.id
_entity.type
_entity.pdbx_description
1 polymer ?
#
loop_
_entity_poly.entity_id
_entity_poly.type
_entity_poly.pdbx_seq_one_letter_code
_entity_poly.pdbx_strand_id
1 'polypeptide(L)' 'PDIDSPLDNRRSFKMMVRSDLAVGEDTIKLCCIAEIDALRGDEPIEFKSGKATGPILKAKNVVKIELAGIRSLVVGKKGR' A
#
# COMPACT_ATOMS: atom_id res chain seq x y z
N PRO A 1 7.19 17.88 -4.51
CA PRO A 1 6.76 17.82 -3.10
C PRO A 1 7.39 18.97 -2.31
N ASP A 2 6.59 19.66 -1.50
CA ASP A 2 7.10 20.56 -0.46
C ASP A 2 7.59 19.69 0.70
N ILE A 3 8.90 19.74 0.98
CA ILE A 3 9.55 18.90 2.01
C ILE A 3 9.72 19.63 3.34
N ASP A 4 9.46 20.93 3.37
CA ASP A 4 9.69 21.79 4.54
C ASP A 4 8.41 21.98 5.36
N SER A 5 7.25 21.66 4.77
CA SER A 5 5.96 21.65 5.44
C SER A 5 5.87 20.60 6.56
N PRO A 6 5.20 20.91 7.69
CA PRO A 6 5.02 19.97 8.79
C PRO A 6 4.16 18.76 8.39
N LEU A 7 4.53 17.58 8.90
CA LEU A 7 3.80 16.32 8.68
C LEU A 7 2.61 16.19 9.65
N ASP A 8 1.40 15.96 9.12
CA ASP A 8 0.19 15.66 9.92
C ASP A 8 -0.35 14.26 9.60
N ASN A 9 -0.02 13.28 10.46
CA ASN A 9 -0.41 11.88 10.29
C ASN A 9 -1.90 11.60 10.55
N ARG A 10 -2.70 12.60 10.95
CA ARG A 10 -4.15 12.43 11.11
C ARG A 10 -4.87 12.54 9.76
N ARG A 11 -4.23 13.18 8.77
CA ARG A 11 -4.75 13.28 7.41
C ARG A 11 -4.47 11.96 6.69
N SER A 12 -5.53 11.30 6.25
CA SER A 12 -5.45 10.05 5.48
C SER A 12 -6.43 10.11 4.33
N PHE A 13 -6.04 9.49 3.21
CA PHE A 13 -6.93 9.21 2.10
C PHE A 13 -7.28 7.72 2.10
N LYS A 14 -8.57 7.41 1.99
CA LYS A 14 -9.09 6.05 2.09
C LYS A 14 -9.98 5.74 0.91
N MET A 15 -9.84 4.55 0.37
CA MET A 15 -10.67 4.04 -0.72
C MET A 15 -11.46 2.83 -0.25
N MET A 16 -12.71 2.72 -0.70
CA MET A 16 -13.48 1.50 -0.58
C MET A 16 -13.03 0.52 -1.67
N VAL A 17 -12.64 -0.68 -1.28
CA VAL A 17 -12.12 -1.72 -2.17
C VAL A 17 -13.00 -2.95 -2.05
N ARG A 18 -13.38 -3.50 -3.20
CA ARG A 18 -14.00 -4.81 -3.31
C ARG A 18 -12.97 -5.78 -3.88
N SER A 19 -12.72 -6.88 -3.21
CA SER A 19 -11.71 -7.86 -3.58
C SER A 19 -12.24 -9.27 -3.38
N ASP A 20 -11.70 -10.22 -4.15
CA ASP A 20 -12.02 -11.63 -4.05
C ASP A 20 -10.77 -12.36 -3.53
N LEU A 21 -10.88 -13.00 -2.36
CA LEU A 21 -9.79 -13.74 -1.73
C LEU A 21 -10.00 -15.24 -1.92
N ALA A 22 -9.07 -15.90 -2.60
CA ALA A 22 -9.05 -17.36 -2.72
C ALA A 22 -8.54 -17.99 -1.42
N VAL A 23 -9.30 -18.93 -0.85
CA VAL A 23 -8.95 -19.68 0.37
C VAL A 23 -9.27 -21.16 0.13
N GLY A 24 -8.26 -21.95 -0.21
CA GLY A 24 -8.47 -23.33 -0.65
C GLY A 24 -9.17 -23.36 -2.00
N GLU A 25 -10.30 -24.07 -2.10
CA GLU A 25 -11.15 -24.10 -3.30
C GLU A 25 -12.24 -23.00 -3.29
N ASP A 26 -12.40 -22.30 -2.16
CA ASP A 26 -13.43 -21.27 -1.99
C ASP A 26 -12.93 -19.88 -2.39
N THR A 27 -13.86 -19.03 -2.80
CA THR A 27 -13.62 -17.59 -3.04
C THR A 27 -14.47 -16.75 -2.11
N ILE A 28 -13.82 -15.97 -1.25
CA ILE A 28 -14.48 -15.05 -0.31
C ILE A 28 -14.51 -13.65 -0.92
N LYS A 29 -15.71 -13.08 -1.10
CA LYS A 29 -15.88 -11.70 -1.53
C LYS A 29 -15.74 -10.77 -0.33
N LEU A 30 -14.79 -9.84 -0.41
CA LEU A 30 -14.46 -8.89 0.64
C LEU A 30 -14.80 -7.47 0.18
N CYS A 31 -15.33 -6.67 1.10
CA CYS A 31 -15.42 -5.22 0.97
C CYS A 31 -14.67 -4.61 2.15
N CYS A 32 -13.63 -3.85 1.87
CA CYS A 32 -12.78 -3.24 2.89
C CYS A 32 -12.46 -1.79 2.58
N ILE A 33 -11.97 -1.07 3.58
CA ILE A 33 -11.45 0.29 3.41
C ILE A 33 -9.93 0.19 3.46
N ALA A 34 -9.28 0.63 2.38
CA ALA A 34 -7.83 0.68 2.27
C ALA A 34 -7.34 2.13 2.39
N GLU A 35 -6.37 2.36 3.27
CA GLU A 35 -5.61 3.61 3.30
C GLU A 35 -4.56 3.61 2.19
N ILE A 36 -4.57 4.66 1.38
CA ILE A 36 -3.76 4.80 0.17
C ILE A 36 -2.84 6.02 0.34
N ASP A 37 -1.54 5.82 0.08
CA ASP A 37 -0.54 6.86 0.31
C ASP A 37 -0.57 7.96 -0.76
N ALA A 38 -0.83 7.61 -2.02
CA ALA A 38 -1.01 8.56 -3.13
C ALA A 38 -1.77 7.96 -4.32
N LEU A 39 -2.20 8.83 -5.22
CA LEU A 39 -2.75 8.48 -6.54
C LEU A 39 -1.83 9.00 -7.65
N ARG A 40 -1.63 8.21 -8.70
CA ARG A 40 -1.05 8.64 -9.98
C ARG A 40 -2.14 8.54 -11.04
N GLY A 41 -2.78 9.67 -11.33
CA GLY A 41 -4.09 9.65 -11.99
C GLY A 41 -5.09 8.98 -11.04
N ASP A 42 -5.71 7.88 -11.48
CA ASP A 42 -6.63 7.07 -10.66
C ASP A 42 -5.96 5.82 -10.06
N GLU A 43 -4.67 5.60 -10.33
CA GLU A 43 -3.96 4.42 -9.85
C GLU A 43 -3.43 4.62 -8.42
N PRO A 44 -3.79 3.77 -7.45
CA PRO A 44 -3.25 3.85 -6.10
C PRO A 44 -1.79 3.41 -6.06
N ILE A 45 -0.98 4.15 -5.31
CA ILE A 45 0.45 3.89 -5.07
C ILE A 45 0.69 3.76 -3.57
N GLU A 46 1.44 2.73 -3.19
CA GLU A 46 1.94 2.53 -1.83
C GLU A 46 3.39 2.99 -1.72
N PHE A 47 3.71 3.70 -0.64
CA PHE A 47 5.06 4.08 -0.25
C PHE A 47 5.53 3.25 0.95
N LYS A 48 6.76 2.76 0.87
CA LYS A 48 7.45 2.10 1.99
C LYS A 48 8.85 2.65 2.13
N SER A 49 9.32 2.75 3.37
CA SER A 49 10.74 2.98 3.66
C SER A 49 11.33 1.74 4.33
N GLY A 50 12.58 1.42 4.00
CA GLY A 50 13.27 0.25 4.53
C GLY A 50 14.80 0.41 4.58
N LYS A 51 15.45 -0.41 5.40
CA LYS A 51 16.91 -0.59 5.37
C LYS A 51 17.29 -1.30 4.07
N ALA A 52 18.50 -1.04 3.57
CA ALA A 52 19.03 -1.61 2.32
C ALA A 52 19.37 -3.12 2.41
N THR A 53 18.49 -3.93 3.00
CA THR A 53 18.65 -5.38 3.13
C THR A 53 17.73 -6.08 2.14
N GLY A 54 18.18 -6.18 0.88
CA GLY A 54 17.60 -7.04 -0.16
C GLY A 54 16.16 -6.70 -0.62
N PRO A 55 15.64 -7.42 -1.64
CA PRO A 55 14.28 -7.26 -2.15
C PRO A 55 13.21 -7.90 -1.24
N ILE A 56 13.52 -8.19 0.03
CA ILE A 56 12.59 -8.86 0.94
C ILE A 56 11.52 -7.87 1.38
N LEU A 57 10.47 -7.77 0.57
CA LEU A 57 9.22 -7.17 0.99
C LEU A 57 8.64 -8.04 2.11
N LYS A 58 8.31 -7.45 3.27
CA LYS A 58 7.65 -8.18 4.34
C LYS A 58 6.34 -8.76 3.79
N ALA A 59 6.07 -10.05 3.99
CA ALA A 59 4.88 -10.74 3.46
C ALA A 59 3.56 -9.99 3.75
N LYS A 60 3.45 -9.36 4.93
CA LYS A 60 2.31 -8.51 5.30
C LYS A 60 2.04 -7.34 4.33
N ASN A 61 3.08 -6.81 3.69
CA ASN A 61 2.94 -5.72 2.73
C ASN A 61 2.38 -6.25 1.40
N VAL A 62 2.77 -7.46 1.00
CA VAL A 62 2.27 -8.11 -0.22
C VAL A 62 0.77 -8.34 -0.11
N VAL A 63 0.32 -8.92 1.01
CA VAL A 63 -1.11 -9.16 1.27
C VAL A 63 -1.92 -7.86 1.31
N LYS A 64 -1.38 -6.80 1.94
CA LYS A 64 -2.05 -5.47 1.96
C LYS A 64 -2.27 -4.93 0.55
N ILE A 65 -1.21 -4.96 -0.26
CA ILE A 65 -1.19 -4.40 -1.61
C ILE A 65 -2.14 -5.17 -2.53
N GLU A 66 -2.12 -6.49 -2.44
CA GLU A 66 -2.98 -7.39 -3.22
C GLU A 66 -4.46 -7.19 -2.89
N LEU A 67 -4.83 -7.21 -1.60
CA LEU A 67 -6.21 -7.00 -1.17
C LEU A 67 -6.75 -5.61 -1.53
N ALA A 68 -5.88 -4.59 -1.53
CA ALA A 68 -6.23 -3.22 -1.88
C ALA A 68 -6.22 -2.94 -3.40
N GLY A 69 -5.86 -3.93 -4.24
CA GLY A 69 -5.74 -3.75 -5.68
C GLY A 69 -4.61 -2.80 -6.11
N ILE A 70 -3.64 -2.56 -5.23
CA ILE A 70 -2.50 -1.67 -5.48
C ILE A 70 -1.50 -2.41 -6.38
N ARG A 71 -1.12 -1.81 -7.50
CA ARG A 71 -0.17 -2.43 -8.45
C ARG A 71 1.23 -1.82 -8.39
N SER A 72 1.35 -0.64 -7.80
CA SER A 72 2.59 0.14 -7.76
C SER A 72 3.06 0.32 -6.33
N LEU A 73 4.27 -0.15 -6.05
CA LEU A 73 4.95 0.03 -4.77
C LEU A 73 6.28 0.74 -4.99
N VAL A 74 6.47 1.85 -4.28
CA VAL A 74 7.73 2.61 -4.30
C VAL A 74 8.42 2.45 -2.95
N VAL A 75 9.66 1.97 -2.99
CA VAL A 75 10.47 1.72 -1.78
C VAL A 75 11.65 2.68 -1.71
N GLY A 76 11.59 3.60 -0.76
CA GLY A 76 12.72 4.46 -0.40
C GLY A 76 13.74 3.70 0.45
N LYS A 77 14.95 3.49 -0.07
CA LYS A 77 16.07 2.93 0.68
C LYS A 77 16.76 4.04 1.46
N LYS A 78 16.83 3.93 2.78
CA LYS A 78 17.65 4.84 3.59
C LYS A 78 19.13 4.46 3.42
N GLY A 79 19.93 5.38 2.89
CA GLY A 79 21.40 5.32 3.01
C GLY A 79 21.79 5.42 4.48
N ARG A 80 22.96 4.89 4.83
CA ARG A 80 23.49 4.97 6.21
C ARG A 80 23.52 6.39 6.73
#